data_AF-A0A8T6NU62-F1
#
_entry.id   AF-A0A8T6NU62-F1
#
_cell.length_a   1.000
_cell.length_b   1.000
_cell.length_c   1.000
_cell.angle_alpha   90.00
_cell.angle_beta   90.00
_cell.angle_gamma   90.00
#
_symmetry.space_group_name_H-M   'P 1'
#
loop_
_entity.id
_entity.type
_entity.pdbx_description
1 polymer ?
#
loop_
_entity_poly.entity_id
_entity_poly.type
_entity_poly.pdbx_seq_one_letter_code
_entity_poly.pdbx_strand_id
1 'polypeptide(L)'
;MTLLAPPAAFLIYALLVGLVLWLSSRLAPRSRADGPHTSVYASGEQLSSRPASPGYQPFFAVALFFAVLHLGALMIGSGDLSPSTAVYIGGLIIALLALILG
;
A
#
# COMPACT_ATOMS: atom_id res chain seq x y z
N MET A 1 -12.99 -18.07 24.55
CA MET A 1 -11.70 -17.87 23.84
C MET A 1 -11.87 -17.33 22.41
N THR A 2 -13.06 -16.89 21.99
CA THR A 2 -13.31 -16.40 20.62
C THR A 2 -12.90 -14.94 20.38
N LEU A 3 -12.77 -14.12 21.43
CA LEU A 3 -12.32 -12.72 21.33
C LEU A 3 -10.83 -12.57 20.98
N LEU A 4 -10.02 -13.60 21.23
CA LEU A 4 -8.58 -13.62 20.91
C LEU A 4 -8.28 -14.23 19.54
N ALA A 5 -9.30 -14.60 18.76
CA ALA A 5 -9.08 -15.03 17.38
C ALA A 5 -8.52 -13.84 16.57
N PRO A 6 -7.39 -13.99 15.84
CA PRO A 6 -6.72 -12.88 15.15
C PRO A 6 -7.64 -12.03 14.25
N PRO A 7 -8.58 -12.62 13.46
CA PRO A 7 -9.49 -11.82 12.65
C PRO A 7 -10.49 -11.01 13.48
N ALA A 8 -11.02 -11.59 14.56
CA ALA A 8 -11.96 -10.90 15.45
C ALA A 8 -11.28 -9.75 16.19
N ALA A 9 -10.06 -9.96 16.70
CA ALA A 9 -9.28 -8.94 17.36
C ALA A 9 -8.94 -7.76 16.42
N PHE A 10 -8.57 -8.04 15.17
CA PHE A 10 -8.33 -7.02 14.15
C PHE A 10 -9.57 -6.17 13.87
N LEU A 11 -10.74 -6.80 13.68
CA LEU A 11 -11.99 -6.08 13.41
C LEU A 11 -12.40 -5.18 14.57
N ILE A 12 -12.29 -5.68 15.81
CA ILE A 12 -12.58 -4.89 17.02
C ILE A 12 -11.63 -3.69 17.11
N TYR A 13 -10.34 -3.90 16.87
CA TYR A 13 -9.35 -2.82 16.91
C TYR A 13 -9.58 -1.78 15.81
N ALA A 14 -9.82 -2.22 14.57
CA ALA A 14 -10.10 -1.34 13.44
C ALA A 14 -11.36 -0.49 13.69
N LEU A 15 -12.42 -1.11 14.23
CA LEU A 15 -13.64 -0.41 14.62
C LEU A 15 -13.37 0.63 15.71
N LEU A 16 -12.59 0.27 16.74
CA LEU A 16 -12.24 1.17 17.83
C LEU A 16 -11.44 2.38 17.32
N VAL A 17 -10.41 2.15 16.51
CA VAL A 17 -9.62 3.23 15.89
C VAL A 17 -10.51 4.11 15.00
N GLY A 18 -11.37 3.50 14.18
CA GLY A 18 -12.33 4.22 13.36
C GLY A 18 -13.28 5.10 14.17
N LEU A 19 -13.77 4.60 15.32
CA LEU A 19 -14.64 5.36 16.21
C LEU A 19 -13.89 6.53 16.87
N VAL A 20 -12.63 6.33 17.27
CA VAL A 20 -11.78 7.40 17.82
C VAL A 20 -11.52 8.48 16.77
N LEU A 21 -11.18 8.10 15.53
CA LEU A 21 -10.98 9.05 14.42
C LEU A 21 -12.26 9.80 14.06
N TRP A 22 -13.40 9.10 14.06
CA TRP A 22 -14.69 9.72 13.81
C TRP A 22 -15.04 10.71 14.92
N LEU A 23 -14.86 10.34 16.19
CA LEU A 23 -15.14 11.24 17.31
C LEU A 23 -14.17 12.44 17.33
N SER A 24 -12.89 12.23 17.06
CA SER A 24 -11.90 13.31 16.99
C SER A 24 -12.21 14.28 15.84
N SER A 25 -12.68 13.78 14.69
CA SER A 25 -13.11 14.63 13.58
C SER A 25 -14.34 15.49 13.91
N ARG A 26 -15.19 15.05 14.84
CA ARG A 26 -16.36 15.82 15.32
C ARG A 26 -15.96 16.94 16.27
N LEU A 27 -14.87 16.76 17.02
CA LEU A 27 -14.31 17.76 17.93
C LEU A 27 -13.44 18.79 17.20
N ALA A 28 -12.97 18.47 16.00
CA ALA A 28 -12.16 19.38 15.20
C ALA A 28 -12.95 20.64 14.81
N PRO A 29 -12.35 21.84 14.90
CA PRO A 29 -12.96 23.06 14.39
C PRO A 29 -13.29 22.91 12.90
N ARG A 30 -14.53 23.25 12.53
CA ARG A 30 -14.95 23.23 11.12
C ARG A 30 -14.19 24.32 10.36
N SER A 31 -13.33 23.92 9.44
CA SER A 31 -12.74 24.86 8.48
C SER A 31 -13.81 25.34 7.50
N ARG A 32 -13.79 26.63 7.16
CA ARG A 32 -14.66 27.18 6.12
C ARG A 32 -14.21 26.59 4.78
N ALA A 33 -15.14 25.98 4.04
CA ALA A 33 -14.83 25.35 2.75
C ALA A 33 -14.40 26.37 1.68
N ASP A 34 -14.76 27.64 1.88
CA ASP A 34 -14.49 28.74 0.97
C ASP A 34 -13.27 29.52 1.48
N GLY A 35 -12.11 29.32 0.83
CA GLY A 35 -10.91 30.08 1.12
C GLY A 35 -9.63 29.50 0.49
N PRO A 36 -8.51 30.24 0.54
CA PRO A 36 -7.22 29.78 0.00
C PRO A 36 -6.71 28.50 0.68
N HIS A 37 -7.19 28.17 1.88
CA HIS A 37 -6.85 26.95 2.61
C HIS A 37 -7.35 25.65 1.96
N THR A 38 -8.33 25.73 1.05
CA THR A 38 -8.81 24.57 0.29
C THR A 38 -8.18 24.47 -1.11
N SER A 39 -7.35 25.44 -1.49
CA SER A 39 -6.61 25.41 -2.75
C SER A 39 -5.40 24.47 -2.66
N VAL A 40 -5.04 23.83 -3.78
CA VAL A 40 -3.83 23.00 -3.86
C VAL A 40 -2.61 23.87 -3.54
N TYR A 41 -1.74 23.38 -2.66
CA TYR A 41 -0.55 24.12 -2.26
C TYR A 41 0.37 24.31 -3.48
N ALA A 42 0.43 25.54 -3.98
CA ALA A 42 1.27 25.96 -5.10
C ALA A 42 2.20 27.11 -4.70
N SER A 43 2.49 27.28 -3.40
CA SER A 43 3.30 28.40 -2.89
C SER A 43 2.77 29.79 -3.29
N GLY A 44 1.46 29.92 -3.54
CA GLY A 44 0.83 31.17 -4.01
C GLY A 44 0.77 31.35 -5.53
N GLU A 45 1.34 30.44 -6.31
CA GLU A 45 1.32 30.48 -7.77
C GLU A 45 0.01 29.93 -8.36
N GLN A 46 -0.29 30.32 -9.60
CA GLN A 46 -1.41 29.74 -10.33
C GLN A 46 -1.15 28.25 -10.60
N LEU A 47 -2.10 27.41 -10.23
CA LEU A 47 -2.00 25.97 -10.42
C LEU A 47 -1.89 25.63 -11.90
N SER A 48 -0.87 24.86 -12.28
CA SER A 48 -0.85 24.20 -13.58
C SER A 48 -2.05 23.24 -13.67
N SER A 49 -2.98 23.51 -14.58
CA SER A 49 -4.13 22.63 -14.84
C SER A 49 -3.75 21.28 -15.45
N ARG A 50 -2.48 21.11 -15.85
CA ARG A 50 -1.96 19.83 -16.31
C ARG A 50 -1.52 19.00 -15.10
N PRO A 51 -2.13 17.83 -14.86
CA PRO A 51 -1.65 16.91 -13.86
C PRO A 51 -0.23 16.49 -14.26
N ALA A 52 0.74 16.82 -13.41
CA ALA A 52 2.06 16.20 -13.45
C ALA A 52 1.89 14.78 -12.91
N SER A 53 1.31 13.87 -13.71
CA SER A 53 1.37 12.45 -13.40
C SER A 53 2.83 12.04 -13.62
N PRO A 54 3.56 11.62 -12.57
CA PRO A 54 4.81 10.90 -12.79
C PRO A 54 4.53 9.73 -13.74
N GLY A 55 5.48 9.37 -14.59
CA GLY A 55 5.31 8.27 -15.52
C GLY A 55 4.91 6.99 -14.76
N TYR A 56 3.80 6.37 -15.15
CA TYR A 56 3.32 5.12 -14.53
C TYR A 56 4.32 3.98 -14.70
N GLN A 57 5.05 3.98 -15.82
CA GLN A 57 5.93 2.90 -16.23
C GLN A 57 7.06 2.59 -15.23
N PRO A 58 7.88 3.55 -14.76
CA PRO A 58 8.88 3.28 -13.72
C PRO A 58 8.27 2.84 -12.39
N PHE A 59 7.12 3.40 -12.01
CA PHE A 59 6.41 2.98 -10.78
C PHE A 59 5.92 1.54 -10.88
N PHE A 60 5.37 1.15 -12.04
CA PHE A 60 4.84 -0.18 -12.27
C PHE A 60 5.91 -1.27 -12.14
N ALA A 61 7.07 -1.07 -12.75
CA ALA A 61 8.18 -2.03 -12.67
C ALA A 61 8.62 -2.25 -11.22
N VAL A 62 8.77 -1.18 -10.44
CA VAL A 62 9.13 -1.27 -9.02
C VAL A 62 8.03 -1.96 -8.20
N ALA A 63 6.76 -1.61 -8.43
CA ALA A 63 5.63 -2.24 -7.72
C ALA A 63 5.53 -3.74 -8.01
N LEU A 64 5.69 -4.14 -9.29
CA LEU A 64 5.68 -5.53 -9.70
C LEU A 64 6.88 -6.30 -9.11
N PHE A 65 8.06 -5.68 -9.07
CA PHE A 65 9.23 -6.26 -8.42
C PHE A 65 8.96 -6.60 -6.96
N PHE A 66 8.41 -5.65 -6.19
CA PHE A 66 8.07 -5.89 -4.79
C PHE A 66 7.00 -6.98 -4.65
N ALA A 67 5.99 -7.02 -5.52
CA ALA A 67 4.96 -8.06 -5.48
C ALA A 67 5.55 -9.47 -5.70
N VAL A 68 6.41 -9.65 -6.71
CA VAL A 68 7.08 -10.92 -7.00
C VAL A 68 8.03 -11.32 -5.87
N LEU A 69 8.80 -10.36 -5.34
CA LEU A 69 9.71 -10.60 -4.21
C LEU A 69 8.94 -11.05 -2.97
N HIS A 70 7.80 -10.41 -2.69
CA HIS A 70 6.93 -10.76 -1.57
C HIS A 70 6.35 -12.16 -1.73
N LEU A 71 5.95 -12.55 -2.95
CA LEU A 71 5.52 -13.91 -3.24
C LEU A 71 6.64 -14.93 -3.01
N GLY A 72 7.88 -14.59 -3.36
CA GLY A 72 9.06 -15.41 -3.04
C GLY A 72 9.27 -15.60 -1.55
N ALA A 73 9.15 -14.53 -0.76
CA ALA A 73 9.25 -14.60 0.70
C ALA A 73 8.14 -15.50 1.29
N LEU A 74 6.90 -15.40 0.79
CA LEU A 74 5.80 -16.27 1.20
C LEU A 74 6.07 -17.74 0.87
N MET A 75 6.61 -18.02 -0.32
CA MET A 75 6.90 -19.39 -0.75
C MET A 75 8.01 -20.02 0.10
N ILE A 76 9.03 -19.25 0.46
CA ILE A 76 10.11 -19.71 1.35
C ILE A 76 9.60 -19.90 2.79
N GLY A 77 8.74 -19.00 3.27
CA GLY A 77 8.25 -19.02 4.65
C GLY A 77 7.14 -20.04 4.92
N SER A 78 6.38 -20.46 3.90
CA SER A 78 5.23 -21.36 4.05
C SER A 78 5.31 -22.65 3.23
N GLY A 79 6.29 -22.78 2.32
CA GLY A 79 6.45 -23.95 1.47
C GLY A 79 7.26 -25.07 2.12
N ASP A 80 7.03 -26.30 1.65
CA ASP A 80 7.80 -27.47 2.03
C ASP A 80 9.07 -27.63 1.17
N LEU A 81 10.02 -28.42 1.66
CA LEU A 81 11.24 -28.82 0.93
C LEU A 81 10.93 -29.85 -0.16
N SER A 82 10.26 -29.39 -1.21
CA SER A 82 9.86 -30.20 -2.36
C SER A 82 10.50 -29.71 -3.67
N PRO A 83 10.69 -30.59 -4.66
CA PRO A 83 11.20 -30.19 -5.97
C PRO A 83 10.31 -29.15 -6.68
N SER A 84 8.99 -29.19 -6.47
CA SER A 84 8.07 -28.19 -7.03
C SER A 84 8.29 -26.81 -6.43
N THR A 85 8.49 -26.71 -5.11
CA THR A 85 8.85 -25.45 -4.43
C THR A 85 10.13 -24.85 -5.04
N ALA A 86 11.14 -25.68 -5.31
CA ALA A 86 12.38 -25.23 -5.93
C ALA A 86 12.16 -24.67 -7.35
N VAL A 87 11.30 -25.30 -8.16
CA VAL A 87 10.94 -24.80 -9.50
C VAL A 87 10.24 -23.44 -9.40
N TYR A 88 9.29 -23.28 -8.48
CA TYR A 88 8.62 -22.00 -8.27
C TYR A 88 9.57 -20.90 -7.82
N ILE A 89 10.46 -21.18 -6.86
CA ILE A 89 11.48 -20.22 -6.42
C ILE A 89 12.41 -19.85 -7.59
N GLY A 90 12.83 -20.82 -8.39
CA GLY A 90 13.63 -20.58 -9.60
C GLY A 90 12.93 -19.64 -10.58
N GLY A 91 11.65 -19.87 -10.86
CA GLY A 91 10.84 -19.01 -11.71
C GLY A 91 10.70 -17.59 -11.16
N LEU A 92 10.50 -17.43 -9.84
CA LEU A 92 10.42 -16.13 -9.19
C LEU A 92 11.76 -15.37 -9.26
N ILE A 93 12.90 -16.05 -9.10
CA ILE A 93 14.22 -15.44 -9.27
C ILE A 93 14.41 -14.93 -10.70
N ILE A 94 14.03 -15.73 -11.71
CA ILE A 94 14.11 -15.31 -13.11
C ILE A 94 13.23 -14.08 -13.36
N ALA A 95 12.00 -14.05 -12.82
CA ALA A 95 11.12 -12.90 -12.93
C ALA A 95 11.71 -11.64 -12.28
N LEU A 96 12.35 -11.76 -11.11
CA LEU A 96 13.02 -10.65 -10.45
C LEU A 96 14.22 -10.14 -11.26
N LEU A 97 15.02 -11.03 -11.84
CA LEU A 97 16.13 -10.66 -12.70
C LEU A 97 15.65 -9.92 -13.96
N ALA A 98 14.55 -10.39 -14.57
CA ALA A 98 13.94 -9.71 -15.71
C ALA A 98 13.45 -8.30 -15.37
N LEU A 99 12.93 -8.07 -14.16
CA LEU A 99 12.49 -6.75 -13.69
C LEU A 99 13.62 -5.81 -13.31
N ILE A 100 14.84 -6.32 -13.07
CA ILE A 100 16.04 -5.52 -12.83
C ILE A 100 16.74 -5.16 -14.15
N LEU A 101 16.76 -6.09 -15.10
CA LEU A 101 17.47 -5.94 -16.39
C LEU A 101 16.64 -5.26 -17.49
N GLY A 102 15.30 -5.34 -17.42
CA GLY A 102 14.36 -4.73 -18.37
C GLY A 102 13.95 -3.32 -17.96
#